data_AF-A0A7R8XAU5-F1
#
_entry.id   AF-A0A7R8XAU5-F1
#
_cell.length_a   1.000
_cell.length_b   1.000
_cell.length_c   1.000
_cell.angle_alpha   90.00
_cell.angle_beta   90.00
_cell.angle_gamma   90.00
#
_symmetry.space_group_name_H-M   'P 1'
#
loop_
_entity.id
_entity.type
_entity.pdbx_description
1 polymer ?
#
loop_
_entity_poly.entity_id
_entity_poly.type
_entity_poly.pdbx_seq_one_letter_code
_entity_poly.pdbx_strand_id
1 'polypeptide(L)'
;MVASGMAVVLLVWYSSFTLCLVLSLGPRQSGNLPSCAGRCDTVGNNPVWPCQCNNLCVNFGDCCEDYEEVCLSCLDRCGTDYNNLFPCQCNDVCSQKGNCCQDFDQYCDESSRLVTDDDLRTLAEALLEMENNVRGLLTFDLQGQSSPNGGDEAPEPLFAGELPEEVTSIESIAKMMALFDNYEPNTTYPEEVTPEEEEETSAFLDTIIDTPIMQTAYQFLLDKGEIQDDEVAFKERLREMWFDMYPRDGPSPGSSGFEHVFMGELQIAAVTGFHGWVWFFLQELEQRVDYFGYLTYRDLGDKGVHLEHTFKWDGKRKPISSLYIGASPELEMALLTVCFITRPNSICPVRMAGEDLHIQTYVEEYNGGIHVGTAYFDISG
;
A
#
# COMPACT_ATOMS: atom_id res chain seq x y z
N MET A 1 78.37 6.66 22.62
CA MET A 1 78.97 7.23 21.39
C MET A 1 78.00 8.27 20.86
N VAL A 2 78.48 9.50 20.59
CA VAL A 2 78.10 10.43 19.50
C VAL A 2 76.62 10.34 19.02
N ALA A 3 75.71 11.26 19.39
CA ALA A 3 75.44 12.58 18.76
C ALA A 3 75.00 12.46 17.27
N SER A 4 73.99 13.15 16.70
CA SER A 4 73.08 14.25 17.09
C SER A 4 71.73 14.09 16.34
N GLY A 5 70.63 14.82 16.60
CA GLY A 5 70.36 15.81 17.67
C GLY A 5 69.66 17.09 17.19
N MET A 6 68.64 17.56 17.93
CA MET A 6 68.01 18.91 17.91
C MET A 6 67.18 19.35 16.68
N ALA A 7 65.89 19.64 16.92
CA ALA A 7 65.26 20.94 16.62
C ALA A 7 63.88 21.06 17.30
N VAL A 8 63.73 22.00 18.24
CA VAL A 8 62.43 22.50 18.72
C VAL A 8 62.30 23.92 18.20
N VAL A 9 61.21 24.24 17.48
CA VAL A 9 60.84 25.62 17.15
C VAL A 9 59.33 25.80 17.30
N LEU A 10 58.95 26.43 18.42
CA LEU A 10 57.71 27.21 18.51
C LEU A 10 57.94 28.56 17.82
N LEU A 11 56.92 29.09 17.13
CA LEU A 11 56.62 30.52 16.89
C LEU A 11 55.33 30.54 16.03
N VAL A 12 54.16 30.80 16.62
CA VAL A 12 53.54 32.13 16.84
C VAL A 12 53.11 32.81 15.54
N TRP A 13 51.82 33.13 15.49
CA TRP A 13 51.12 33.67 14.32
C TRP A 13 51.58 35.08 13.92
N TYR A 14 51.59 35.36 12.63
CA TYR A 14 51.44 36.73 12.12
C TYR A 14 50.38 36.77 11.02
N SER A 15 49.39 37.63 11.22
CA SER A 15 48.29 37.88 10.30
C SER A 15 48.77 38.61 9.04
N SER A 16 48.26 38.21 7.88
CA SER A 16 48.32 39.01 6.65
C SER A 16 46.90 39.16 6.11
N PHE A 17 46.39 40.39 6.17
CA PHE A 17 45.14 40.78 5.55
C PHE A 17 45.28 40.70 4.02
N THR A 18 44.59 39.76 3.38
CA THR A 18 44.32 39.82 1.94
C THR A 18 42.84 40.14 1.75
N LEU A 19 42.57 41.39 1.38
CA LEU A 19 41.22 41.89 1.11
C LEU A 19 40.70 41.28 -0.20
N CYS A 20 40.07 40.11 -0.10
CA CYS A 20 39.36 39.52 -1.24
C CYS A 20 37.94 40.07 -1.28
N LEU A 21 37.60 40.74 -2.39
CA LEU A 21 36.28 41.32 -2.61
C LEU A 21 35.24 40.19 -2.70
N VAL A 22 34.47 39.98 -1.63
CA VAL A 22 33.26 39.14 -1.72
C VAL A 22 32.22 39.95 -2.48
N LEU A 23 32.15 39.74 -3.79
CA LEU A 23 30.96 40.09 -4.55
C LEU A 23 29.80 39.33 -3.91
N SER A 24 28.85 40.07 -3.33
CA SER A 24 27.63 39.51 -2.77
C SER A 24 26.83 38.87 -3.90
N LEU A 25 26.93 37.54 -4.01
CA LEU A 25 25.82 36.76 -4.54
C LEU A 25 24.65 37.02 -3.60
N GLY A 26 23.69 37.81 -4.07
CA GLY A 26 22.40 37.94 -3.39
C GLY A 26 21.70 36.58 -3.31
N PRO A 27 20.60 36.47 -2.55
CA PRO A 27 19.80 35.25 -2.55
C PRO A 27 19.46 34.89 -4.00
N ARG A 28 19.89 33.70 -4.43
CA ARG A 28 19.59 33.16 -5.75
C ARG A 28 18.07 33.06 -5.82
N GLN A 29 17.44 33.95 -6.60
CA GLN A 29 15.99 33.90 -6.76
C GLN A 29 15.62 32.53 -7.31
N SER A 30 14.55 31.95 -6.77
CA SER A 30 13.87 30.78 -7.34
C SER A 30 13.17 31.18 -8.64
N GLY A 31 13.95 31.57 -9.65
CA GLY A 31 13.50 31.56 -11.03
C GLY A 31 13.54 30.12 -11.51
N ASN A 32 12.47 29.65 -12.13
CA ASN A 32 12.36 28.30 -12.67
C ASN A 32 13.64 27.91 -13.42
N LEU A 33 14.17 26.73 -13.08
CA LEU A 33 15.25 26.13 -13.86
C LEU A 33 14.77 25.97 -15.32
N PRO A 34 15.65 26.14 -16.31
CA PRO A 34 15.30 25.88 -17.69
C PRO A 34 14.83 24.43 -17.89
N SER A 35 13.55 24.27 -18.24
CA SER A 35 12.88 22.98 -18.35
C SER A 35 12.18 22.83 -19.70
N CYS A 36 12.05 21.61 -20.19
CA CYS A 36 11.30 21.22 -21.38
C CYS A 36 9.80 21.00 -21.19
N ALA A 37 9.28 21.14 -19.96
CA ALA A 37 7.84 21.05 -19.70
C ALA A 37 7.04 21.99 -20.63
N GLY A 38 6.15 21.41 -21.46
CA GLY A 38 5.37 22.14 -22.45
C GLY A 38 6.15 22.73 -23.65
N ARG A 39 7.35 22.21 -23.96
CA ARG A 39 8.23 22.76 -25.02
C ARG A 39 8.79 21.71 -26.01
N CYS A 40 8.40 20.45 -25.90
CA CYS A 40 9.01 19.31 -26.62
C CYS A 40 8.73 19.20 -28.14
N ASP A 41 7.90 20.07 -28.70
CA ASP A 41 7.53 20.11 -30.12
C ASP A 41 8.00 21.39 -30.83
N THR A 42 8.96 22.11 -30.23
CA THR A 42 9.29 23.47 -30.64
C THR A 42 10.06 23.54 -31.97
N VAL A 43 9.60 24.41 -32.88
CA VAL A 43 10.17 24.52 -34.24
C VAL A 43 11.47 25.34 -34.23
N GLY A 44 12.60 24.64 -34.31
CA GLY A 44 13.92 25.24 -34.46
C GLY A 44 14.46 25.91 -33.18
N ASN A 45 15.59 26.59 -33.30
CA ASN A 45 16.26 27.23 -32.17
C ASN A 45 15.62 28.59 -31.84
N ASN A 46 15.24 28.78 -30.58
CA ASN A 46 14.82 30.07 -30.06
C ASN A 46 15.97 30.71 -29.27
N PRO A 47 16.61 31.79 -29.78
CA PRO A 47 17.76 32.43 -29.13
C PRO A 47 17.41 33.22 -27.84
N VAL A 48 16.12 33.30 -27.49
CA VAL A 48 15.66 33.87 -26.20
C VAL A 48 15.70 32.80 -25.09
N TRP A 49 15.67 31.52 -25.44
CA TRP A 49 15.67 30.44 -24.46
C TRP A 49 17.09 30.03 -24.07
N PRO A 50 17.37 29.78 -22.78
CA PRO A 50 18.68 29.36 -22.30
C PRO A 50 19.06 27.93 -22.70
N CYS A 51 18.11 27.12 -23.16
CA CYS A 51 18.28 25.77 -23.68
C CYS A 51 17.09 25.41 -24.59
N GLN A 52 17.23 24.41 -25.44
CA GLN A 52 16.26 24.00 -26.46
C GLN A 52 15.63 22.64 -26.14
N CYS A 53 14.44 22.39 -26.70
CA CYS A 53 13.62 21.19 -26.44
C CYS A 53 13.09 20.60 -27.74
N ASN A 54 13.95 20.54 -28.75
CA ASN A 54 13.61 20.05 -30.08
C ASN A 54 14.65 19.01 -30.52
N ASN A 55 14.27 18.18 -31.49
CA ASN A 55 15.11 17.08 -31.99
C ASN A 55 16.48 17.49 -32.59
N LEU A 56 16.78 18.78 -32.75
CA LEU A 56 18.09 19.27 -33.19
C LEU A 56 19.04 19.62 -32.03
N CYS A 57 18.54 19.80 -30.80
CA CYS A 57 19.35 20.33 -29.68
C CYS A 57 20.57 19.44 -29.37
N VAL A 58 20.43 18.12 -29.55
CA VAL A 58 21.51 17.13 -29.34
C VAL A 58 22.68 17.38 -30.30
N ASN A 59 22.40 17.82 -31.53
CA ASN A 59 23.43 18.15 -32.52
C ASN A 59 24.14 19.48 -32.24
N PHE A 60 23.48 20.40 -31.54
CA PHE A 60 24.03 21.71 -31.17
C PHE A 60 24.64 21.74 -29.77
N GLY A 61 24.35 20.74 -28.93
CA GLY A 61 24.79 20.68 -27.53
C GLY A 61 24.08 21.69 -26.64
N ASP A 62 22.84 22.07 -26.98
CA ASP A 62 22.06 23.12 -26.31
C ASP A 62 20.71 22.64 -25.75
N CYS A 63 20.53 21.34 -25.57
CA CYS A 63 19.35 20.77 -24.90
C CYS A 63 19.20 21.27 -23.45
N CYS A 64 17.97 21.29 -22.94
CA CYS A 64 17.75 21.42 -21.50
C CYS A 64 18.16 20.13 -20.77
N GLU A 65 18.43 20.23 -19.48
CA GLU A 65 18.90 19.11 -18.65
C GLU A 65 17.85 17.99 -18.53
N ASP A 66 16.57 18.37 -18.54
CA ASP A 66 15.40 17.49 -18.50
C ASP A 66 14.89 17.04 -19.89
N TYR A 67 15.64 17.31 -20.96
CA TYR A 67 15.18 17.03 -22.33
C TYR A 67 14.93 15.55 -22.60
N GLU A 68 15.78 14.65 -22.09
CA GLU A 68 15.59 13.21 -22.30
C GLU A 68 14.35 12.71 -21.56
N GLU A 69 14.22 13.03 -20.28
CA GLU A 69 13.11 12.64 -19.42
C GLU A 69 11.75 13.18 -19.93
N VAL A 70 11.69 14.48 -20.29
CA VAL A 70 10.43 15.14 -20.63
C VAL A 70 10.04 15.00 -22.10
N CYS A 71 11.01 14.90 -23.04
CA CYS A 71 10.73 14.85 -24.48
C CYS A 71 10.94 13.48 -25.14
N LEU A 72 11.57 12.52 -24.47
CA LEU A 72 11.71 11.14 -24.95
C LEU A 72 10.78 10.13 -24.27
N SER A 73 9.88 10.59 -23.39
CA SER A 73 8.90 9.74 -22.71
C SER A 73 7.53 9.72 -23.40
N CYS A 74 6.77 8.64 -23.26
CA CYS A 74 5.37 8.51 -23.65
C CYS A 74 4.34 8.87 -22.57
N LEU A 75 4.78 9.25 -21.36
CA LEU A 75 3.90 9.83 -20.33
C LEU A 75 3.07 10.99 -20.93
N ASP A 76 1.75 10.91 -20.76
CA ASP A 76 0.74 11.83 -21.34
C ASP A 76 0.78 12.04 -22.88
N ARG A 77 1.48 11.19 -23.63
CA ARG A 77 1.65 11.32 -25.10
C ARG A 77 1.05 10.17 -25.91
N CYS A 78 0.50 9.14 -25.27
CA CYS A 78 -0.12 8.01 -25.97
C CYS A 78 -1.28 8.44 -26.88
N GLY A 79 -1.36 7.83 -28.07
CA GLY A 79 -2.40 8.12 -29.07
C GLY A 79 -2.30 9.48 -29.76
N THR A 80 -1.26 10.29 -29.49
CA THR A 80 -1.08 11.60 -30.14
C THR A 80 -0.80 11.47 -31.64
N ASP A 81 -1.26 12.44 -32.43
CA ASP A 81 -0.99 12.50 -33.86
C ASP A 81 0.53 12.49 -34.16
N TYR A 82 0.93 11.77 -35.21
CA TYR A 82 2.33 11.63 -35.60
C TYR A 82 2.95 13.00 -35.94
N ASN A 83 3.97 13.41 -35.16
CA ASN A 83 4.60 14.72 -35.27
C ASN A 83 6.13 14.59 -35.34
N ASN A 84 6.71 14.90 -36.51
CA ASN A 84 8.16 14.84 -36.78
C ASN A 84 9.02 15.80 -35.94
N LEU A 85 8.44 16.70 -35.16
CA LEU A 85 9.17 17.59 -34.25
C LEU A 85 9.56 16.87 -32.96
N PHE A 86 8.77 15.87 -32.53
CA PHE A 86 9.16 15.00 -31.44
C PHE A 86 10.30 14.05 -31.87
N PRO A 87 11.26 13.71 -30.98
CA PRO A 87 12.36 12.81 -31.33
C PRO A 87 11.91 11.36 -31.47
N CYS A 88 10.86 10.98 -30.73
CA CYS A 88 10.19 9.68 -30.75
C CYS A 88 8.67 9.85 -30.66
N GLN A 89 7.92 8.81 -31.02
CA GLN A 89 6.46 8.83 -31.18
C GLN A 89 5.78 7.87 -30.21
N CYS A 90 4.52 8.18 -29.86
CA CYS A 90 3.72 7.46 -28.88
C CYS A 90 2.36 7.04 -29.47
N ASN A 91 2.38 6.50 -30.68
CA ASN A 91 1.20 6.11 -31.45
C ASN A 91 1.49 4.89 -32.32
N ASP A 92 0.45 4.20 -32.78
CA ASP A 92 0.49 2.94 -33.54
C ASP A 92 1.30 3.00 -34.86
N VAL A 93 1.66 4.20 -35.32
CA VAL A 93 2.51 4.42 -36.50
C VAL A 93 3.99 4.29 -36.15
N CYS A 94 4.38 4.46 -34.88
CA CYS A 94 5.77 4.47 -34.43
C CYS A 94 6.49 3.15 -34.73
N SER A 95 5.82 2.00 -34.54
CA SER A 95 6.40 0.67 -34.75
C SER A 95 6.65 0.39 -36.23
N GLN A 96 5.84 0.98 -37.12
CA GLN A 96 6.03 0.92 -38.58
C GLN A 96 7.18 1.83 -39.05
N LYS A 97 7.50 2.87 -38.26
CA LYS A 97 8.54 3.88 -38.54
C LYS A 97 9.87 3.58 -37.85
N GLY A 98 9.88 2.69 -36.86
CA GLY A 98 11.05 2.39 -36.04
C GLY A 98 11.46 3.55 -35.13
N ASN A 99 10.50 4.37 -34.68
CA ASN A 99 10.75 5.56 -33.86
C ASN A 99 9.80 5.71 -32.66
N CYS A 100 9.34 4.60 -32.10
CA CYS A 100 8.68 4.61 -30.78
C CYS A 100 9.62 5.18 -29.72
N CYS A 101 9.07 5.82 -28.69
CA CYS A 101 9.85 6.12 -27.49
C CYS A 101 10.22 4.82 -26.77
N GLN A 102 11.28 4.83 -25.95
CA GLN A 102 11.80 3.63 -25.29
C GLN A 102 10.77 3.02 -24.32
N ASP A 103 9.90 3.86 -23.77
CA ASP A 103 8.84 3.57 -22.83
C ASP A 103 7.45 3.47 -23.52
N PHE A 104 7.40 3.34 -24.85
CA PHE A 104 6.14 3.19 -25.58
C PHE A 104 5.33 1.99 -25.10
N ASP A 105 5.97 0.83 -24.96
CA ASP A 105 5.28 -0.38 -24.49
C ASP A 105 4.85 -0.23 -23.02
N GLN A 106 5.59 0.53 -22.19
CA GLN A 106 5.24 0.79 -20.80
C GLN A 106 4.00 1.69 -20.66
N TYR A 107 3.93 2.79 -21.42
CA TYR A 107 2.84 3.76 -21.27
C TYR A 107 1.66 3.53 -22.21
N CYS A 108 1.88 2.97 -23.41
CA CYS A 108 0.89 2.99 -24.50
C CYS A 108 0.46 1.60 -25.01
N ASP A 109 1.11 0.50 -24.60
CA ASP A 109 0.57 -0.84 -24.87
C ASP A 109 -0.51 -1.14 -23.81
N GLU A 110 -1.77 -1.25 -24.24
CA GLU A 110 -2.87 -1.64 -23.34
C GLU A 110 -2.61 -2.99 -22.65
N SER A 111 -1.78 -3.87 -23.24
CA SER A 111 -1.44 -5.17 -22.68
C SER A 111 -0.37 -5.15 -21.59
N SER A 112 0.43 -4.07 -21.46
CA SER A 112 1.40 -3.92 -20.34
C SER A 112 0.74 -3.38 -19.07
N ARG A 113 -0.33 -2.60 -19.26
CA ARG A 113 -1.23 -2.11 -18.20
C ARG A 113 -2.08 -3.21 -17.57
N LEU A 114 -2.38 -4.29 -18.31
CA LEU A 114 -3.09 -5.43 -17.74
C LEU A 114 -2.34 -5.97 -16.51
N VAL A 115 -2.99 -5.97 -15.35
CA VAL A 115 -2.49 -6.61 -14.14
C VAL A 115 -2.48 -8.13 -14.35
N THR A 116 -1.31 -8.71 -14.53
CA THR A 116 -1.12 -10.16 -14.64
C THR A 116 -1.02 -10.82 -13.26
N ASP A 117 -1.16 -12.13 -13.23
CA ASP A 117 -0.99 -12.90 -11.99
C ASP A 117 0.46 -12.93 -11.49
N ASP A 118 1.44 -12.60 -12.34
CA ASP A 118 2.86 -12.49 -11.95
C ASP A 118 3.16 -11.11 -11.37
N ASP A 119 2.51 -10.05 -11.88
CA ASP A 119 2.53 -8.71 -11.29
C ASP A 119 2.03 -8.72 -9.84
N LEU A 120 0.89 -9.39 -9.58
CA LEU A 120 0.29 -9.47 -8.23
C LEU A 120 1.17 -10.23 -7.24
N ARG A 121 1.80 -11.34 -7.66
CA ARG A 121 2.78 -12.08 -6.85
C ARG A 121 4.01 -11.24 -6.55
N THR A 122 4.55 -10.56 -7.57
CA THR A 122 5.75 -9.72 -7.45
C THR A 122 5.50 -8.53 -6.53
N LEU A 123 4.33 -7.89 -6.65
CA LEU A 123 3.91 -6.83 -5.74
C LEU A 123 3.80 -7.34 -4.30
N ALA A 124 3.13 -8.48 -4.09
CA ALA A 124 2.95 -9.03 -2.75
C ALA A 124 4.28 -9.35 -2.05
N GLU A 125 5.26 -9.94 -2.76
CA GLU A 125 6.62 -10.12 -2.23
C GLU A 125 7.31 -8.77 -1.95
N ALA A 126 7.16 -7.77 -2.82
CA ALA A 126 7.76 -6.45 -2.64
C ALA A 126 7.19 -5.71 -1.41
N LEU A 127 5.86 -5.75 -1.19
CA LEU A 127 5.23 -5.18 0.00
C LEU A 127 5.69 -5.92 1.27
N LEU A 128 5.78 -7.25 1.21
CA LEU A 128 6.24 -8.07 2.33
C LEU A 128 7.71 -7.84 2.70
N GLU A 129 8.56 -7.41 1.75
CA GLU A 129 9.93 -7.01 2.07
C GLU A 129 10.02 -5.66 2.82
N MET A 130 9.00 -4.81 2.75
CA MET A 130 8.90 -3.55 3.50
C MET A 130 8.26 -3.72 4.88
N GLU A 131 7.59 -4.85 5.11
CA GLU A 131 6.82 -5.13 6.33
C GLU A 131 7.68 -5.20 7.60
N ASN A 132 7.24 -4.46 8.63
CA ASN A 132 7.82 -4.47 9.98
C ASN A 132 6.98 -5.32 10.93
N ASN A 133 6.93 -6.63 10.64
CA ASN A 133 6.03 -7.58 11.27
C ASN A 133 6.27 -7.74 12.78
N VAL A 134 5.19 -7.82 13.57
CA VAL A 134 5.28 -7.96 15.04
C VAL A 134 5.23 -9.40 15.55
N ARG A 135 5.21 -10.41 14.67
CA ARG A 135 5.18 -11.85 15.01
C ARG A 135 6.17 -12.29 16.08
N GLY A 136 7.36 -11.68 16.14
CA GLY A 136 8.40 -11.97 17.14
C GLY A 136 8.08 -11.48 18.57
N LEU A 137 7.12 -10.57 18.71
CA LEU A 137 6.62 -10.05 19.99
C LEU A 137 5.44 -10.87 20.54
N LEU A 138 4.76 -11.62 19.68
CA LEU A 138 3.55 -12.37 20.01
C LEU A 138 3.87 -13.79 20.50
N THR A 139 3.17 -14.22 21.55
CA THR A 139 3.17 -15.61 22.02
C THR A 139 1.79 -16.21 21.79
N PHE A 140 1.73 -17.36 21.12
CA PHE A 140 0.50 -18.11 20.88
C PHE A 140 0.75 -19.62 20.89
N ASP A 141 -0.28 -20.41 21.17
CA ASP A 141 -0.28 -21.88 21.12
C ASP A 141 -1.34 -22.36 20.12
N LEU A 142 -0.87 -23.01 19.05
CA LEU A 142 -1.73 -23.58 18.01
C LEU A 142 -2.61 -24.73 18.51
N GLN A 143 -2.17 -25.44 19.56
CA GLN A 143 -2.85 -26.59 20.15
C GLN A 143 -3.18 -27.68 19.11
N GLY A 144 -4.40 -28.21 19.11
CA GLY A 144 -4.83 -29.30 18.21
C GLY A 144 -5.26 -28.84 16.83
N GLN A 145 -5.12 -29.73 15.84
CA GLN A 145 -5.74 -29.55 14.53
C GLN A 145 -7.21 -29.96 14.61
N SER A 146 -8.11 -29.05 14.25
CA SER A 146 -9.56 -29.27 14.23
C SER A 146 -10.07 -29.51 12.80
N SER A 147 -11.38 -29.45 12.64
CA SER A 147 -12.05 -29.41 11.33
C SER A 147 -13.14 -28.34 11.37
N PRO A 148 -13.68 -27.87 10.22
CA PRO A 148 -14.57 -26.71 10.22
C PRO A 148 -15.81 -26.81 11.12
N ASN A 149 -16.31 -28.03 11.36
CA ASN A 149 -17.39 -28.30 12.31
C ASN A 149 -16.97 -29.31 13.39
N GLY A 150 -15.67 -29.36 13.69
CA GLY A 150 -15.05 -30.27 14.65
C GLY A 150 -15.36 -29.92 16.10
N GLY A 151 -14.87 -30.77 17.01
CA GLY A 151 -14.82 -30.46 18.43
C GLY A 151 -13.90 -29.29 18.74
N ASP A 152 -13.89 -28.91 20.00
CA ASP A 152 -12.83 -28.11 20.58
C ASP A 152 -11.60 -29.02 20.74
N GLU A 153 -10.55 -28.72 19.97
CA GLU A 153 -9.23 -29.36 20.04
C GLU A 153 -8.18 -28.39 20.61
N ALA A 154 -8.62 -27.26 21.19
CA ALA A 154 -7.80 -26.17 21.70
C ALA A 154 -8.41 -25.56 22.98
N PRO A 155 -8.39 -26.28 24.12
CA PRO A 155 -9.10 -25.91 25.35
C PRO A 155 -8.51 -24.69 26.09
N GLU A 156 -7.41 -24.12 25.62
CA GLU A 156 -6.79 -22.89 26.13
C GLU A 156 -6.86 -21.80 25.03
N PRO A 157 -6.68 -20.50 25.36
CA PRO A 157 -6.59 -19.43 24.36
C PRO A 157 -5.50 -19.67 23.29
N LEU A 158 -5.73 -19.18 22.07
CA LEU A 158 -4.70 -19.11 21.04
C LEU A 158 -3.56 -18.18 21.48
N PHE A 159 -3.87 -16.95 21.90
CA PHE A 159 -2.91 -15.95 22.34
C PHE A 159 -2.65 -16.00 23.84
N ALA A 160 -1.39 -15.78 24.25
CA ALA A 160 -0.97 -15.85 25.63
C ALA A 160 -0.52 -14.49 26.18
N GLY A 161 -1.13 -14.07 27.29
CA GLY A 161 -0.82 -12.79 27.95
C GLY A 161 -1.55 -11.60 27.33
N GLU A 162 -1.19 -10.40 27.74
CA GLU A 162 -1.74 -9.14 27.20
C GLU A 162 -1.07 -8.81 25.84
N LEU A 163 -1.74 -8.00 25.01
CA LEU A 163 -1.17 -7.50 23.76
C LEU A 163 0.02 -6.57 24.10
N PRO A 164 1.25 -6.80 23.59
CA PRO A 164 2.43 -6.08 24.05
C PRO A 164 2.35 -4.56 23.84
N GLU A 165 2.94 -3.77 24.75
CA GLU A 165 3.01 -2.31 24.64
C GLU A 165 3.75 -1.89 23.36
N GLU A 166 4.78 -2.64 22.97
CA GLU A 166 5.51 -2.44 21.72
C GLU A 166 4.63 -2.63 20.46
N VAL A 167 3.55 -3.40 20.55
CA VAL A 167 2.58 -3.58 19.45
C VAL A 167 1.54 -2.46 19.48
N THR A 168 0.95 -2.18 20.64
CA THR A 168 -0.08 -1.14 20.78
C THR A 168 0.45 0.28 20.61
N SER A 169 1.77 0.49 20.70
CA SER A 169 2.43 1.78 20.43
C SER A 169 2.79 2.03 18.97
N ILE A 170 2.59 1.07 18.07
CA ILE A 170 2.71 1.28 16.63
C ILE A 170 1.54 2.15 16.17
N GLU A 171 1.82 3.23 15.45
CA GLU A 171 0.81 4.27 15.15
C GLU A 171 -0.38 3.72 14.35
N SER A 172 -0.14 2.89 13.33
CA SER A 172 -1.22 2.25 12.55
C SER A 172 -2.06 1.27 13.37
N ILE A 173 -1.44 0.48 14.26
CA ILE A 173 -2.15 -0.40 15.20
C ILE A 173 -2.99 0.41 16.19
N ALA A 174 -2.41 1.46 16.79
CA ALA A 174 -3.09 2.33 17.74
C ALA A 174 -4.31 3.03 17.11
N LYS A 175 -4.16 3.50 15.87
CA LYS A 175 -5.26 4.12 15.10
C LYS A 175 -6.31 3.09 14.69
N MET A 176 -5.92 1.89 14.27
CA MET A 176 -6.86 0.81 13.98
C MET A 176 -7.65 0.41 15.24
N MET A 177 -7.01 0.37 16.41
CA MET A 177 -7.67 0.06 17.68
C MET A 177 -8.67 1.12 18.13
N ALA A 178 -8.49 2.39 17.73
CA ALA A 178 -9.47 3.47 17.93
C ALA A 178 -10.66 3.42 16.96
N LEU A 179 -10.73 2.42 16.07
CA LEU A 179 -11.94 2.14 15.29
C LEU A 179 -12.81 1.07 15.98
N PHE A 180 -12.29 0.42 17.03
CA PHE A 180 -12.88 -0.81 17.56
C PHE A 180 -13.96 -0.59 18.63
N ASP A 181 -13.94 0.54 19.33
CA ASP A 181 -14.89 0.90 20.39
C ASP A 181 -16.21 1.49 19.87
N ASN A 182 -16.25 1.87 18.60
CA ASN A 182 -17.43 2.39 17.91
C ASN A 182 -18.39 1.29 17.41
N TYR A 183 -17.86 0.08 17.20
CA TYR A 183 -18.47 -0.99 16.41
C TYR A 183 -19.64 -1.75 17.07
N GLU A 184 -20.80 -1.81 16.39
CA GLU A 184 -21.92 -2.70 16.73
C GLU A 184 -21.88 -4.03 15.95
N PRO A 185 -21.63 -5.19 16.59
CA PRO A 185 -21.47 -6.46 15.88
C PRO A 185 -22.76 -7.04 15.29
N ASN A 186 -23.95 -6.53 15.62
CA ASN A 186 -25.21 -7.03 15.08
C ASN A 186 -25.77 -6.12 13.98
N THR A 187 -25.45 -6.49 12.74
CA THR A 187 -25.87 -5.92 11.43
C THR A 187 -27.38 -5.69 11.21
N THR A 188 -28.24 -6.10 12.16
CA THR A 188 -29.68 -5.78 12.15
C THR A 188 -30.01 -4.45 12.82
N TYR A 189 -29.09 -3.87 13.59
CA TYR A 189 -29.21 -2.52 14.13
C TYR A 189 -28.65 -1.50 13.14
N PRO A 190 -29.31 -0.35 12.94
CA PRO A 190 -28.73 0.76 12.19
C PRO A 190 -27.63 1.41 13.02
N GLU A 191 -26.54 1.76 12.36
CA GLU A 191 -25.41 2.49 12.94
C GLU A 191 -25.43 3.93 12.41
N GLU A 192 -25.29 4.91 13.31
CA GLU A 192 -25.23 6.32 12.94
C GLU A 192 -23.78 6.80 13.10
N VAL A 193 -23.06 6.91 11.99
CA VAL A 193 -21.65 7.33 12.00
C VAL A 193 -21.51 8.71 12.64
N THR A 194 -20.71 8.81 13.69
CA THR A 194 -20.49 10.05 14.43
C THR A 194 -19.30 10.86 13.86
N PRO A 195 -19.22 12.18 14.14
CA PRO A 195 -18.06 12.98 13.74
C PRO A 195 -16.73 12.57 14.40
N GLU A 196 -16.79 11.80 15.49
CA GLU A 196 -15.61 11.26 16.18
C GLU A 196 -15.09 10.03 15.40
N GLU A 197 -15.99 9.13 14.99
CA GLU A 197 -15.70 8.02 14.07
C GLU A 197 -15.18 8.47 12.69
N GLU A 198 -15.72 9.57 12.15
CA GLU A 198 -15.19 10.18 10.91
C GLU A 198 -13.74 10.69 11.10
N GLU A 199 -13.42 11.28 12.26
CA GLU A 199 -12.05 11.75 12.59
C GLU A 199 -11.09 10.58 12.81
N GLU A 200 -11.53 9.51 13.47
CA GLU A 200 -10.73 8.29 13.69
C GLU A 200 -10.48 7.53 12.40
N THR A 201 -11.51 7.36 11.56
CA THR A 201 -11.40 6.80 10.20
C THR A 201 -10.41 7.61 9.36
N SER A 202 -10.55 8.94 9.35
CA SER A 202 -9.60 9.81 8.65
C SER A 202 -8.18 9.62 9.17
N ALA A 203 -7.99 9.64 10.49
CA ALA A 203 -6.67 9.56 11.09
C ALA A 203 -6.00 8.19 10.89
N PHE A 204 -6.76 7.11 10.85
CA PHE A 204 -6.25 5.79 10.46
C PHE A 204 -5.82 5.76 8.99
N LEU A 205 -6.66 6.26 8.09
CA LEU A 205 -6.34 6.35 6.66
C LEU A 205 -5.12 7.26 6.39
N ASP A 206 -5.03 8.41 7.06
CA ASP A 206 -3.85 9.30 7.01
C ASP A 206 -2.58 8.59 7.49
N THR A 207 -2.69 7.72 8.50
CA THR A 207 -1.54 6.98 9.05
C THR A 207 -1.05 5.90 8.08
N ILE A 208 -1.95 5.14 7.45
CA ILE A 208 -1.56 4.03 6.56
C ILE A 208 -1.17 4.50 5.16
N ILE A 209 -1.74 5.59 4.64
CA ILE A 209 -1.48 6.04 3.26
C ILE A 209 -0.04 6.53 3.07
N ASP A 210 0.53 7.22 4.06
CA ASP A 210 1.93 7.69 4.05
C ASP A 210 2.97 6.55 4.14
N THR A 211 2.55 5.30 4.41
CA THR A 211 3.48 4.17 4.58
C THR A 211 4.11 3.73 3.25
N PRO A 212 5.38 3.27 3.25
CA PRO A 212 6.02 2.74 2.03
C PRO A 212 5.23 1.60 1.36
N ILE A 213 4.49 0.82 2.16
CA ILE A 213 3.64 -0.27 1.70
C ILE A 213 2.45 0.27 0.91
N MET A 214 1.66 1.18 1.48
CA MET A 214 0.49 1.73 0.80
C MET A 214 0.89 2.60 -0.40
N GLN A 215 1.97 3.37 -0.31
CA GLN A 215 2.53 4.13 -1.43
C GLN A 215 2.95 3.22 -2.60
N THR A 216 3.56 2.06 -2.31
CA THR A 216 3.94 1.09 -3.35
C THR A 216 2.70 0.45 -4.00
N ALA A 217 1.66 0.13 -3.21
CA ALA A 217 0.40 -0.39 -3.73
C ALA A 217 -0.37 0.65 -4.58
N TYR A 218 -0.41 1.91 -4.12
CA TYR A 218 -0.99 3.04 -4.85
C TYR A 218 -0.26 3.29 -6.19
N GLN A 219 1.08 3.36 -6.17
CA GLN A 219 1.86 3.55 -7.39
C GLN A 219 1.68 2.38 -8.38
N PHE A 220 1.59 1.13 -7.88
CA PHE A 220 1.28 -0.02 -8.72
C PHE A 220 -0.06 0.11 -9.45
N LEU A 221 -1.11 0.53 -8.73
CA LEU A 221 -2.44 0.74 -9.31
C LEU A 221 -2.46 1.89 -10.33
N LEU A 222 -1.69 2.96 -10.08
CA LEU A 222 -1.48 4.06 -11.04
C LEU A 222 -0.75 3.60 -12.31
N ASP A 223 0.38 2.90 -12.15
CA ASP A 223 1.23 2.45 -13.27
C ASP A 223 0.48 1.46 -14.18
N LYS A 224 -0.39 0.63 -13.58
CA LYS A 224 -1.28 -0.29 -14.30
C LYS A 224 -2.55 0.40 -14.84
N GLY A 225 -2.81 1.65 -14.47
CA GLY A 225 -3.97 2.43 -14.92
C GLY A 225 -5.31 1.95 -14.35
N GLU A 226 -5.27 1.19 -13.26
CA GLU A 226 -6.43 0.70 -12.50
C GLU A 226 -7.08 1.84 -11.70
N ILE A 227 -6.30 2.86 -11.35
CA ILE A 227 -6.75 4.14 -10.80
C ILE A 227 -6.15 5.32 -11.59
N GLN A 228 -6.77 6.49 -11.45
CA GLN A 228 -6.28 7.78 -12.02
C GLN A 228 -6.34 8.90 -10.96
N ASP A 229 -6.52 8.52 -9.70
CA ASP A 229 -6.72 9.43 -8.59
C ASP A 229 -5.38 10.04 -8.19
N ASP A 230 -5.39 11.28 -7.71
CA ASP A 230 -4.29 11.73 -6.86
C ASP A 230 -4.42 11.10 -5.47
N GLU A 231 -3.39 11.26 -4.64
CA GLU A 231 -3.29 10.60 -3.34
C GLU A 231 -4.43 10.97 -2.38
N VAL A 232 -4.94 12.21 -2.48
CA VAL A 232 -6.10 12.67 -1.70
C VAL A 232 -7.38 11.99 -2.18
N ALA A 233 -7.58 11.90 -3.49
CA ALA A 233 -8.71 11.16 -4.05
C ALA A 233 -8.61 9.65 -3.84
N PHE A 234 -7.39 9.08 -3.76
CA PHE A 234 -7.16 7.69 -3.41
C PHE A 234 -7.49 7.41 -1.93
N LYS A 235 -7.15 8.32 -1.01
CA LYS A 235 -7.60 8.26 0.39
C LYS A 235 -9.13 8.24 0.49
N GLU A 236 -9.81 9.12 -0.23
CA GLU A 236 -11.29 9.13 -0.25
C GLU A 236 -11.86 7.85 -0.89
N ARG A 237 -11.22 7.29 -1.93
CA ARG A 237 -11.60 5.97 -2.47
C ARG A 237 -11.41 4.86 -1.44
N LEU A 238 -10.31 4.85 -0.67
CA LEU A 238 -10.12 3.90 0.43
C LEU A 238 -11.24 4.02 1.47
N ARG A 239 -11.59 5.27 1.84
CA ARG A 239 -12.72 5.58 2.74
C ARG A 239 -14.04 5.04 2.19
N GLU A 240 -14.37 5.30 0.92
CA GLU A 240 -15.58 4.79 0.25
C GLU A 240 -15.62 3.25 0.17
N MET A 241 -14.51 2.61 -0.23
CA MET A 241 -14.47 1.15 -0.40
C MET A 241 -14.56 0.39 0.92
N TRP A 242 -13.95 0.91 1.99
CA TRP A 242 -13.81 0.19 3.27
C TRP A 242 -14.75 0.67 4.38
N PHE A 243 -15.13 1.95 4.41
CA PHE A 243 -15.80 2.59 5.56
C PHE A 243 -17.19 3.19 5.25
N ASP A 244 -17.65 3.21 3.99
CA ASP A 244 -19.04 3.55 3.72
C ASP A 244 -19.98 2.44 4.22
N MET A 245 -21.00 2.85 4.99
CA MET A 245 -21.99 1.94 5.56
C MET A 245 -22.99 1.47 4.49
N TYR A 246 -23.19 0.15 4.43
CA TYR A 246 -24.17 -0.50 3.57
C TYR A 246 -25.04 -1.50 4.35
N PRO A 247 -26.26 -1.84 3.86
CA PRO A 247 -27.13 -2.82 4.50
C PRO A 247 -26.71 -4.24 4.16
N ARG A 248 -26.39 -5.07 5.17
CA ARG A 248 -26.12 -6.51 4.99
C ARG A 248 -27.28 -7.40 5.42
N ASP A 249 -27.76 -7.26 6.66
CA ASP A 249 -28.84 -8.08 7.24
C ASP A 249 -30.08 -7.26 7.61
N GLY A 250 -30.49 -6.35 6.73
CA GLY A 250 -31.67 -5.52 7.00
C GLY A 250 -31.96 -4.49 5.91
N PRO A 251 -32.94 -3.61 6.16
CA PRO A 251 -33.25 -2.47 5.28
C PRO A 251 -32.36 -1.24 5.54
N SER A 252 -31.52 -1.25 6.58
CA SER A 252 -30.72 -0.12 7.04
C SER A 252 -29.22 -0.43 6.93
N PRO A 253 -28.37 0.56 6.61
CA PRO A 253 -26.92 0.45 6.79
C PRO A 253 -26.54 0.20 8.24
N GLY A 254 -25.51 -0.64 8.45
CA GLY A 254 -25.03 -1.12 9.75
C GLY A 254 -23.98 -2.22 9.55
N SER A 255 -23.06 -1.97 8.61
CA SER A 255 -21.97 -2.84 8.16
C SER A 255 -21.08 -2.02 7.23
N SER A 256 -19.79 -1.99 7.47
CA SER A 256 -18.77 -1.56 6.51
C SER A 256 -17.86 -2.71 6.09
N GLY A 257 -17.04 -2.47 5.05
CA GLY A 257 -16.05 -3.45 4.60
C GLY A 257 -14.95 -3.69 5.63
N PHE A 258 -14.55 -2.64 6.35
CA PHE A 258 -13.56 -2.71 7.42
C PHE A 258 -14.07 -3.53 8.60
N GLU A 259 -15.26 -3.22 9.12
CA GLU A 259 -15.89 -3.97 10.21
C GLU A 259 -16.04 -5.44 9.84
N HIS A 260 -16.66 -5.73 8.68
CA HIS A 260 -16.86 -7.10 8.27
C HIS A 260 -15.52 -7.86 8.18
N VAL A 261 -14.54 -7.31 7.46
CA VAL A 261 -13.26 -8.02 7.24
C VAL A 261 -12.48 -8.17 8.54
N PHE A 262 -12.20 -7.08 9.25
CA PHE A 262 -11.29 -7.11 10.39
C PHE A 262 -12.00 -7.49 11.70
N MET A 263 -13.24 -7.05 11.91
CA MET A 263 -13.98 -7.21 13.18
C MET A 263 -15.01 -8.34 13.17
N GLY A 264 -15.53 -8.70 11.99
CA GLY A 264 -16.59 -9.70 11.84
C GLY A 264 -17.99 -9.12 11.95
N GLU A 265 -18.98 -10.00 12.07
CA GLU A 265 -20.39 -9.67 12.33
C GLU A 265 -21.12 -10.88 12.97
N LEU A 266 -22.16 -10.61 13.77
CA LEU A 266 -22.94 -11.58 14.54
C LEU A 266 -24.35 -11.82 13.97
N GLN A 267 -24.44 -12.47 12.81
CA GLN A 267 -25.71 -12.94 12.24
C GLN A 267 -26.48 -13.91 13.16
N ILE A 268 -27.79 -14.12 12.94
CA ILE A 268 -28.68 -14.89 13.85
C ILE A 268 -28.12 -16.28 14.25
N ALA A 269 -27.44 -16.97 13.33
CA ALA A 269 -26.95 -18.35 13.54
C ALA A 269 -25.45 -18.55 13.24
N ALA A 270 -24.72 -17.49 12.86
CA ALA A 270 -23.36 -17.59 12.36
C ALA A 270 -22.52 -16.36 12.76
N VAL A 271 -21.20 -16.48 12.61
CA VAL A 271 -20.28 -15.36 12.53
C VAL A 271 -19.88 -15.21 11.05
N THR A 272 -19.99 -14.01 10.51
CA THR A 272 -19.46 -13.64 9.19
C THR A 272 -18.23 -12.75 9.35
N GLY A 273 -17.38 -12.65 8.33
CA GLY A 273 -16.18 -11.81 8.41
C GLY A 273 -15.12 -12.29 9.41
N PHE A 274 -14.52 -11.39 10.20
CA PHE A 274 -13.63 -11.71 11.34
C PHE A 274 -12.31 -12.39 10.94
N HIS A 275 -11.46 -11.62 10.27
CA HIS A 275 -10.12 -12.02 9.81
C HIS A 275 -8.99 -11.15 10.42
N GLY A 276 -9.30 -10.09 11.17
CA GLY A 276 -8.31 -9.22 11.82
C GLY A 276 -7.70 -9.84 13.07
N TRP A 277 -6.37 -10.06 13.06
CA TRP A 277 -5.69 -10.76 14.16
C TRP A 277 -5.64 -9.94 15.46
N VAL A 278 -5.52 -8.62 15.38
CA VAL A 278 -5.52 -7.72 16.55
C VAL A 278 -6.87 -7.77 17.24
N TRP A 279 -7.97 -7.68 16.48
CA TRP A 279 -9.31 -7.82 17.03
C TRP A 279 -9.54 -9.21 17.64
N PHE A 280 -9.09 -10.28 16.98
CA PHE A 280 -9.17 -11.64 17.54
C PHE A 280 -8.48 -11.74 18.90
N PHE A 281 -7.26 -11.19 19.03
CA PHE A 281 -6.51 -11.14 20.29
C PHE A 281 -7.35 -10.46 21.39
N LEU A 282 -7.88 -9.26 21.11
CA LEU A 282 -8.65 -8.49 22.09
C LEU A 282 -9.95 -9.21 22.49
N GLN A 283 -10.66 -9.82 21.52
CA GLN A 283 -11.89 -10.57 21.78
C GLN A 283 -11.65 -11.88 22.54
N GLU A 284 -10.47 -12.48 22.42
CA GLU A 284 -10.05 -13.63 23.22
C GLU A 284 -9.70 -13.23 24.66
N LEU A 285 -9.03 -12.09 24.88
CA LEU A 285 -8.83 -11.50 26.21
C LEU A 285 -10.16 -11.20 26.93
N GLU A 286 -11.16 -10.72 26.20
CA GLU A 286 -12.51 -10.47 26.70
C GLU A 286 -13.33 -11.75 26.95
N GLN A 287 -12.79 -12.93 26.64
CA GLN A 287 -13.48 -14.23 26.74
C GLN A 287 -14.74 -14.32 25.85
N ARG A 288 -14.80 -13.49 24.81
CA ARG A 288 -15.86 -13.50 23.79
C ARG A 288 -15.54 -14.48 22.67
N VAL A 289 -14.25 -14.62 22.35
CA VAL A 289 -13.72 -15.63 21.43
C VAL A 289 -13.29 -16.89 22.18
N ASP A 290 -13.58 -18.03 21.57
CA ASP A 290 -13.37 -19.41 22.04
C ASP A 290 -12.73 -20.18 20.87
N TYR A 291 -11.40 -20.23 20.81
CA TYR A 291 -10.61 -20.85 19.73
C TYR A 291 -10.71 -22.39 19.78
N PHE A 292 -10.95 -23.04 18.65
CA PHE A 292 -11.26 -24.49 18.59
C PHE A 292 -10.15 -25.34 17.97
N GLY A 293 -9.03 -24.72 17.57
CA GLY A 293 -7.91 -25.37 16.89
C GLY A 293 -7.75 -24.94 15.43
N TYR A 294 -6.56 -25.24 14.89
CA TYR A 294 -6.18 -24.84 13.54
C TYR A 294 -6.73 -25.81 12.48
N LEU A 295 -6.92 -25.32 11.26
CA LEU A 295 -7.24 -26.10 10.08
C LEU A 295 -5.98 -26.25 9.22
N THR A 296 -5.37 -25.12 8.88
CA THR A 296 -4.16 -24.98 8.08
C THR A 296 -3.23 -23.97 8.75
N TYR A 297 -1.94 -24.25 8.80
CA TYR A 297 -0.91 -23.38 9.37
C TYR A 297 0.23 -23.20 8.37
N ARG A 298 0.73 -21.96 8.23
CA ARG A 298 1.96 -21.60 7.54
C ARG A 298 2.76 -20.62 8.38
N ASP A 299 4.02 -20.93 8.58
CA ASP A 299 4.98 -20.09 9.28
C ASP A 299 5.84 -19.38 8.24
N LEU A 300 5.68 -18.06 8.10
CA LEU A 300 6.53 -17.25 7.20
C LEU A 300 7.78 -16.72 7.93
N GLY A 301 8.06 -17.21 9.15
CA GLY A 301 9.23 -16.84 9.92
C GLY A 301 9.09 -15.45 10.55
N ASP A 302 9.99 -14.53 10.21
CA ASP A 302 9.91 -13.13 10.61
C ASP A 302 8.86 -12.33 9.83
N LYS A 303 8.28 -12.91 8.76
CA LYS A 303 7.23 -12.31 7.93
C LYS A 303 5.79 -12.65 8.37
N GLY A 304 5.60 -13.15 9.58
CA GLY A 304 4.28 -13.44 10.16
C GLY A 304 3.82 -14.90 10.03
N VAL A 305 2.56 -15.15 10.40
CA VAL A 305 1.94 -16.47 10.35
C VAL A 305 0.57 -16.40 9.69
N HIS A 306 0.34 -17.26 8.70
CA HIS A 306 -0.98 -17.48 8.14
C HIS A 306 -1.63 -18.69 8.82
N LEU A 307 -2.77 -18.43 9.48
CA LEU A 307 -3.50 -19.42 10.26
C LEU A 307 -4.94 -19.50 9.76
N GLU A 308 -5.33 -20.63 9.15
CA GLU A 308 -6.74 -20.99 9.05
C GLU A 308 -7.15 -21.72 10.32
N HIS A 309 -8.33 -21.38 10.84
CA HIS A 309 -8.82 -21.88 12.11
C HIS A 309 -10.34 -21.90 12.17
N THR A 310 -10.85 -22.44 13.26
CA THR A 310 -12.25 -22.41 13.62
C THR A 310 -12.38 -21.98 15.08
N PHE A 311 -13.45 -21.26 15.41
CA PHE A 311 -13.68 -20.68 16.74
C PHE A 311 -15.16 -20.41 16.95
N LYS A 312 -15.55 -20.01 18.17
CA LYS A 312 -16.81 -19.29 18.39
C LYS A 312 -16.55 -17.86 18.83
N TRP A 313 -17.48 -16.98 18.52
CA TRP A 313 -17.55 -15.64 19.07
C TRP A 313 -18.96 -15.38 19.62
N ASP A 314 -19.05 -14.90 20.86
CA ASP A 314 -20.29 -14.77 21.64
C ASP A 314 -21.19 -16.03 21.55
N GLY A 315 -20.55 -17.20 21.56
CA GLY A 315 -21.18 -18.51 21.49
C GLY A 315 -21.62 -18.98 20.08
N LYS A 316 -21.50 -18.14 19.04
CA LYS A 316 -21.80 -18.51 17.64
C LYS A 316 -20.55 -19.06 16.95
N ARG A 317 -20.67 -20.16 16.21
CA ARG A 317 -19.54 -20.83 15.53
C ARG A 317 -19.17 -20.10 14.23
N LYS A 318 -17.86 -19.87 14.01
CA LYS A 318 -17.28 -19.65 12.68
C LYS A 318 -16.59 -20.93 12.19
N PRO A 319 -17.10 -21.60 11.14
CA PRO A 319 -16.51 -22.85 10.69
C PRO A 319 -15.10 -22.70 10.10
N ILE A 320 -14.86 -21.63 9.34
CA ILE A 320 -13.55 -21.33 8.75
C ILE A 320 -13.32 -19.82 8.86
N SER A 321 -12.16 -19.45 9.38
CA SER A 321 -11.58 -18.11 9.20
C SER A 321 -10.10 -18.23 8.90
N SER A 322 -9.48 -17.11 8.57
CA SER A 322 -8.05 -16.98 8.40
C SER A 322 -7.55 -15.71 9.07
N LEU A 323 -6.39 -15.78 9.73
CA LEU A 323 -5.69 -14.65 10.32
C LEU A 323 -4.29 -14.53 9.68
N TYR A 324 -3.81 -13.30 9.50
CA TYR A 324 -2.40 -13.02 9.22
C TYR A 324 -1.71 -12.49 10.49
N ILE A 325 -1.37 -13.40 11.41
CA ILE A 325 -0.86 -13.08 12.74
C ILE A 325 0.48 -12.34 12.65
N GLY A 326 0.48 -11.12 13.17
CA GLY A 326 1.65 -10.24 13.28
C GLY A 326 1.78 -9.22 12.14
N ALA A 327 0.93 -9.28 11.10
CA ALA A 327 0.94 -8.32 10.00
C ALA A 327 0.51 -6.91 10.46
N SER A 328 1.05 -5.89 9.80
CA SER A 328 0.62 -4.50 9.95
C SER A 328 -0.74 -4.24 9.26
N PRO A 329 -1.56 -3.30 9.76
CA PRO A 329 -2.82 -2.90 9.12
C PRO A 329 -2.60 -2.41 7.68
N GLU A 330 -1.52 -1.67 7.42
CA GLU A 330 -1.15 -1.17 6.10
C GLU A 330 -0.82 -2.31 5.11
N LEU A 331 -0.19 -3.40 5.54
CA LEU A 331 0.06 -4.57 4.68
C LEU A 331 -1.23 -5.31 4.34
N GLU A 332 -2.06 -5.61 5.34
CA GLU A 332 -3.34 -6.29 5.11
C GLU A 332 -4.24 -5.44 4.21
N MET A 333 -4.43 -4.16 4.51
CA MET A 333 -5.25 -3.28 3.67
C MET A 333 -4.70 -3.07 2.27
N ALA A 334 -3.38 -2.93 2.08
CA ALA A 334 -2.79 -2.75 0.75
C ALA A 334 -3.04 -3.98 -0.14
N LEU A 335 -2.74 -5.18 0.36
CA LEU A 335 -2.94 -6.44 -0.37
C LEU A 335 -4.42 -6.69 -0.70
N LEU A 336 -5.30 -6.54 0.29
CA LEU A 336 -6.74 -6.75 0.09
C LEU A 336 -7.32 -5.69 -0.87
N THR A 337 -6.88 -4.42 -0.81
CA THR A 337 -7.34 -3.36 -1.72
C THR A 337 -6.89 -3.60 -3.16
N VAL A 338 -5.62 -3.95 -3.40
CA VAL A 338 -5.14 -4.24 -4.76
C VAL A 338 -5.90 -5.43 -5.35
N CYS A 339 -6.11 -6.49 -4.56
CA CYS A 339 -6.91 -7.63 -4.99
C CYS A 339 -8.40 -7.31 -5.19
N PHE A 340 -8.96 -6.36 -4.44
CA PHE A 340 -10.33 -5.89 -4.63
C PHE A 340 -10.49 -5.13 -5.95
N ILE A 341 -9.57 -4.24 -6.28
CA ILE A 341 -9.61 -3.44 -7.52
C ILE A 341 -9.31 -4.32 -8.75
N THR A 342 -8.26 -5.13 -8.69
CA THR A 342 -7.72 -5.84 -9.87
C THR A 342 -8.31 -7.24 -10.11
N ARG A 343 -8.96 -7.82 -9.08
CA ARG A 343 -9.52 -9.19 -9.10
C ARG A 343 -10.89 -9.30 -8.37
N PRO A 344 -11.83 -8.34 -8.50
CA PRO A 344 -13.09 -8.36 -7.76
C PRO A 344 -13.90 -9.63 -8.01
N ASN A 345 -14.42 -10.25 -6.94
CA ASN A 345 -15.18 -11.51 -6.99
C ASN A 345 -14.41 -12.71 -7.59
N SER A 346 -13.07 -12.66 -7.59
CA SER A 346 -12.22 -13.70 -8.16
C SER A 346 -11.00 -13.98 -7.29
N ILE A 347 -10.32 -15.10 -7.54
CA ILE A 347 -9.09 -15.45 -6.84
C ILE A 347 -7.97 -14.51 -7.28
N CYS A 348 -7.41 -13.78 -6.32
CA CYS A 348 -6.22 -12.96 -6.49
C CYS A 348 -4.98 -13.75 -6.08
N PRO A 349 -4.09 -14.13 -7.02
CA PRO A 349 -2.88 -14.86 -6.67
C PRO A 349 -1.81 -13.93 -6.11
N VAL A 350 -1.31 -14.25 -4.93
CA VAL A 350 -0.22 -13.54 -4.26
C VAL A 350 0.92 -14.50 -3.93
N ARG A 351 2.10 -13.96 -3.62
CA ARG A 351 3.22 -14.76 -3.13
C ARG A 351 3.77 -14.11 -1.86
N MET A 352 3.90 -14.92 -0.81
CA MET A 352 4.30 -14.47 0.52
C MET A 352 5.46 -15.35 0.99
N ALA A 353 6.63 -14.74 1.22
CA ALA A 353 7.88 -15.42 1.59
C ALA A 353 8.24 -16.62 0.69
N GLY A 354 7.97 -16.51 -0.63
CA GLY A 354 8.21 -17.57 -1.61
C GLY A 354 7.12 -18.65 -1.73
N GLU A 355 6.06 -18.62 -0.92
CA GLU A 355 4.89 -19.50 -1.07
C GLU A 355 3.78 -18.83 -1.88
N ASP A 356 3.23 -19.53 -2.88
CA ASP A 356 2.05 -19.08 -3.63
C ASP A 356 0.79 -19.27 -2.75
N LEU A 357 0.07 -18.18 -2.50
CA LEU A 357 -1.17 -18.13 -1.72
C LEU A 357 -2.26 -17.39 -2.51
N HIS A 358 -3.48 -17.40 -1.99
CA HIS A 358 -4.62 -16.74 -2.61
C HIS A 358 -5.20 -15.66 -1.67
N ILE A 359 -5.73 -14.59 -2.25
CA ILE A 359 -6.65 -13.67 -1.59
C ILE A 359 -7.98 -13.76 -2.34
N GLN A 360 -9.08 -13.87 -1.60
CA GLN A 360 -10.43 -13.80 -2.16
C GLN A 360 -11.08 -12.49 -1.71
N THR A 361 -11.63 -11.73 -2.65
CA THR A 361 -12.41 -10.52 -2.40
C THR A 361 -13.80 -10.63 -3.01
N TYR A 362 -14.78 -9.97 -2.42
CA TYR A 362 -16.16 -9.90 -2.89
C TYR A 362 -16.66 -8.46 -2.87
N VAL A 363 -17.45 -8.09 -3.87
CA VAL A 363 -18.03 -6.75 -4.02
C VAL A 363 -19.41 -6.69 -3.40
N GLU A 364 -19.68 -5.63 -2.66
CA GLU A 364 -21.03 -5.19 -2.29
C GLU A 364 -21.37 -3.91 -3.05
N GLU A 365 -22.55 -3.86 -3.69
CA GLU A 365 -23.01 -2.70 -4.47
C GLU A 365 -24.13 -1.98 -3.73
N TYR A 366 -23.89 -0.76 -3.25
CA TYR A 366 -24.89 0.01 -2.50
C TYR A 366 -24.97 1.47 -2.94
N ASN A 367 -26.18 1.97 -3.22
CA ASN A 367 -26.46 3.33 -3.70
C ASN A 367 -25.64 3.79 -4.94
N GLY A 368 -25.01 2.87 -5.67
CA GLY A 368 -24.11 3.16 -6.80
C GLY A 368 -22.62 3.24 -6.44
N GLY A 369 -22.28 3.09 -5.15
CA GLY A 369 -20.93 2.80 -4.68
C GLY A 369 -20.59 1.32 -4.80
N ILE A 370 -19.28 1.04 -4.75
CA ILE A 370 -18.67 -0.29 -4.88
C ILE A 370 -17.80 -0.48 -3.65
N HIS A 371 -18.21 -1.36 -2.75
CA HIS A 371 -17.62 -1.53 -1.42
C HIS A 371 -17.05 -2.93 -1.24
N VAL A 372 -16.07 -3.07 -0.33
CA VAL A 372 -15.54 -4.36 0.08
C VAL A 372 -16.63 -5.10 0.87
N GLY A 373 -17.18 -6.16 0.30
CA GLY A 373 -18.19 -7.01 0.95
C GLY A 373 -17.54 -8.02 1.89
N THR A 374 -16.61 -8.82 1.39
CA THR A 374 -15.83 -9.80 2.17
C THR A 374 -14.45 -9.94 1.54
N ALA A 375 -13.39 -9.96 2.34
CA ALA A 375 -12.01 -10.12 1.88
C ALA A 375 -11.21 -10.95 2.88
N TYR A 376 -10.39 -11.90 2.40
CA TYR A 376 -9.53 -12.72 3.26
C TYR A 376 -8.39 -13.40 2.49
N PHE A 377 -7.34 -13.78 3.22
CA PHE A 377 -6.30 -14.70 2.75
C PHE A 377 -6.83 -16.15 2.76
N ASP A 378 -6.75 -16.85 1.63
CA ASP A 378 -7.01 -18.29 1.51
C ASP A 378 -5.68 -19.02 1.41
N ILE A 379 -5.48 -19.95 2.35
CA ILE A 379 -4.20 -20.61 2.63
C ILE A 379 -4.29 -22.11 2.25
N SER A 380 -5.51 -22.59 2.00
CA SER A 380 -5.84 -23.98 1.67
C SER A 380 -5.74 -24.29 0.17
N GLY A 381 -6.06 -23.33 -0.71
CA GLY A 381 -5.79 -23.38 -2.16
C GLY A 381 -6.99 -23.68 -3.06
#